data_AF-A0A8B3LKT0-F1
#
_entry.id   AF-A0A8B3LKT0-F1
#
_cell.length_a   1.000
_cell.length_b   1.000
_cell.length_c   1.000
_cell.angle_alpha   90.00
_cell.angle_beta   90.00
_cell.angle_gamma   90.00
#
_symmetry.space_group_name_H-M   'P 1'
#
loop_
_entity.id
_entity.type
_entity.pdbx_description
1 polymer ?
#
loop_
_entity_poly.entity_id
_entity_poly.type
_entity_poly.pdbx_seq_one_letter_code
_entity_poly.pdbx_strand_id
1 'polypeptide(L)'
;MAGVVAPYVPTVSKPEIPASVSARQFKLQLLASGLLDAVESFVSAQSRAVQIAYENSGSFVRTEPMMLAGFAALGFDDGQIDAFFVAASGL
;
A
#
# COMPACT_ATOMS: atom_id res chain seq x y z
N MET A 1 -12.81 43.21 -28.00
CA MET A 1 -11.81 42.13 -27.94
C MET A 1 -12.51 40.92 -27.36
N ALA A 2 -12.78 39.90 -28.18
CA ALA A 2 -13.47 38.68 -27.73
C ALA A 2 -12.46 37.77 -27.02
N GLY A 3 -12.71 37.43 -25.76
CA GLY A 3 -11.87 36.53 -24.98
C GLY A 3 -12.00 35.11 -25.53
N VAL A 4 -10.87 34.52 -25.93
CA VAL A 4 -10.79 33.13 -26.34
C VAL A 4 -10.90 32.27 -25.09
N VAL A 5 -12.02 31.57 -24.91
CA VAL A 5 -12.13 30.55 -23.87
C VAL A 5 -11.40 29.29 -24.36
N ALA A 6 -10.38 28.85 -23.64
CA ALA A 6 -9.70 27.61 -23.96
C ALA A 6 -10.69 26.43 -23.82
N PRO A 7 -10.71 25.47 -24.77
CA PRO A 7 -11.59 24.32 -24.66
C PRO A 7 -11.25 23.48 -23.43
N TYR A 8 -12.29 23.05 -22.71
CA TYR A 8 -12.15 22.11 -21.60
C TYR A 8 -11.59 20.79 -22.14
N VAL A 9 -10.43 20.38 -21.61
CA VAL A 9 -9.85 19.06 -21.83
C VAL A 9 -10.12 18.24 -20.57
N PRO A 10 -10.98 17.20 -20.61
CA PRO A 10 -11.17 16.34 -19.45
C PRO A 10 -9.83 15.65 -19.13
N THR A 11 -9.26 15.96 -17.98
CA THR A 11 -8.12 15.21 -17.45
C THR A 11 -8.62 13.82 -17.08
N VAL A 12 -8.12 12.80 -17.78
CA VAL A 12 -8.33 11.41 -17.39
C VAL A 12 -7.65 11.21 -16.03
N SER A 13 -8.43 11.10 -14.95
CA SER A 13 -7.88 10.86 -13.61
C SER A 13 -7.22 9.49 -13.60
N LYS A 14 -5.88 9.44 -13.50
CA LYS A 14 -5.14 8.21 -13.19
C LYS A 14 -5.72 7.64 -11.88
N PRO A 15 -5.89 6.31 -11.73
CA PRO A 15 -6.28 5.73 -10.45
C PRO A 15 -5.34 6.25 -9.36
N GLU A 16 -5.90 6.94 -8.37
CA GLU A 16 -5.11 7.51 -7.29
C GLU A 16 -4.63 6.36 -6.40
N ILE A 17 -3.31 6.14 -6.37
CA ILE A 17 -2.74 5.05 -5.58
C ILE A 17 -2.91 5.43 -4.11
N PRO A 18 -3.63 4.63 -3.31
CA PRO A 18 -3.88 4.94 -1.91
C PRO A 18 -2.56 5.17 -1.16
N ALA A 19 -2.48 6.29 -0.43
CA ALA A 19 -1.33 6.56 0.45
C ALA A 19 -1.30 5.61 1.65
N SER A 20 -2.47 5.11 2.07
CA SER A 20 -2.62 4.13 3.13
C SER A 20 -3.84 3.24 2.91
N VAL A 21 -3.87 2.11 3.61
CA VAL A 21 -5.04 1.23 3.72
C VAL A 21 -5.23 0.81 5.18
N SER A 22 -6.45 0.43 5.55
CA SER A 22 -6.72 -0.10 6.89
C SER A 22 -5.98 -1.42 7.13
N ALA A 23 -5.77 -1.78 8.39
CA ALA A 23 -5.14 -3.05 8.74
C ALA A 23 -5.91 -4.26 8.19
N ARG A 24 -7.24 -4.20 8.16
CA ARG A 24 -8.09 -5.23 7.56
C ARG A 24 -7.81 -5.37 6.07
N GLN A 25 -7.85 -4.27 5.33
CA GLN A 25 -7.56 -4.23 3.89
C GLN A 25 -6.19 -4.81 3.57
N PHE A 26 -5.17 -4.36 4.31
CA PHE A 26 -3.80 -4.82 4.15
C PHE A 26 -3.67 -6.33 4.37
N LYS A 27 -4.15 -6.84 5.51
CA LYS A 27 -4.06 -8.26 5.87
C LYS A 27 -4.87 -9.15 4.93
N LEU A 28 -6.06 -8.71 4.50
CA LEU A 28 -6.86 -9.45 3.54
C LEU A 28 -6.20 -9.49 2.15
N GLN A 29 -5.54 -8.42 1.72
CA GLN A 29 -4.78 -8.44 0.47
C GLN A 29 -3.55 -9.34 0.55
N LEU A 30 -2.85 -9.36 1.70
CA LEU A 30 -1.77 -10.34 1.93
C LEU A 30 -2.30 -11.78 1.84
N LEU A 31 -3.46 -12.05 2.43
CA LEU A 31 -4.10 -13.37 2.34
C LEU A 31 -4.47 -13.71 0.89
N ALA A 32 -5.11 -12.78 0.18
CA ALA A 32 -5.53 -12.97 -1.21
C ALA A 32 -4.35 -13.18 -2.17
N SER A 33 -3.18 -12.61 -1.85
CA SER A 33 -1.94 -12.78 -2.61
C SER A 33 -1.08 -13.97 -2.17
N GLY A 34 -1.50 -14.72 -1.13
CA GLY A 34 -0.72 -15.83 -0.58
C GLY A 34 0.56 -15.40 0.16
N LEU A 35 0.65 -14.13 0.57
CA LEU A 35 1.84 -13.53 1.19
C LEU A 35 1.74 -13.40 2.71
N LEU A 36 0.55 -13.65 3.28
CA LEU A 36 0.33 -13.42 4.71
C LEU A 36 1.33 -14.20 5.58
N ASP A 37 1.48 -15.50 5.35
CA ASP A 37 2.41 -16.34 6.13
C ASP A 37 3.87 -15.88 6.00
N ALA A 38 4.28 -15.44 4.80
CA ALA A 38 5.62 -14.94 4.56
C ALA A 38 5.87 -13.62 5.32
N VAL A 39 4.89 -12.71 5.31
CA VAL A 39 4.97 -11.45 6.08
C VAL A 39 4.97 -11.72 7.57
N GLU A 40 4.11 -12.59 8.08
CA GLU A 40 4.06 -12.93 9.50
C GLU A 40 5.37 -13.57 9.97
N SER A 41 5.95 -14.47 9.16
CA SER A 41 7.28 -15.02 9.43
C SER A 41 8.35 -13.93 9.45
N PHE A 42 8.34 -13.00 8.49
CA PHE A 42 9.28 -11.88 8.47
C PHE A 42 9.15 -10.98 9.70
N VAL A 43 7.92 -10.60 10.07
CA VAL A 43 7.62 -9.76 11.24
C VAL A 43 8.06 -10.45 12.53
N SER A 44 7.88 -11.78 12.64
CA SER A 44 8.29 -12.56 13.82
C SER A 44 9.80 -12.51 14.10
N ALA A 45 10.62 -12.31 13.05
CA ALA A 45 12.06 -12.17 13.15
C ALA A 45 12.53 -10.75 13.50
N GLN A 46 11.61 -9.77 13.52
CA GLN A 46 11.94 -8.38 13.84
C GLN A 46 11.96 -8.13 15.36
N SER A 47 12.42 -6.94 15.76
CA SER A 47 12.41 -6.52 17.16
C SER A 47 10.98 -6.52 17.74
N ARG A 48 10.87 -6.66 19.07
CA ARG A 48 9.55 -6.70 19.73
C ARG A 48 8.72 -5.44 19.47
N ALA A 49 9.35 -4.29 19.32
CA ALA A 49 8.68 -3.04 18.98
C ALA A 49 8.02 -3.10 17.59
N VAL A 50 8.69 -3.70 16.60
CA VAL A 50 8.15 -3.87 15.24
C VAL A 50 6.97 -4.83 15.23
N GLN A 51 7.08 -5.94 15.96
CA GLN A 51 5.98 -6.90 16.10
C GLN A 51 4.73 -6.22 16.71
N ILE A 52 4.91 -5.48 17.80
CA ILE A 52 3.82 -4.72 18.45
C ILE A 52 3.21 -3.70 17.49
N ALA A 53 4.03 -2.98 16.72
CA ALA A 53 3.55 -2.02 15.75
C ALA A 53 2.73 -2.68 14.64
N TYR A 54 3.19 -3.80 14.08
CA TYR A 54 2.45 -4.55 13.06
C TYR A 54 1.12 -5.10 13.58
N GLU A 55 1.13 -5.66 14.79
CA GLU A 55 -0.05 -6.25 15.42
C GLU A 55 -1.13 -5.20 15.74
N ASN A 56 -0.72 -4.04 16.26
CA ASN A 56 -1.62 -3.01 16.78
C ASN A 56 -1.86 -1.84 15.82
N SER A 57 -1.23 -1.82 14.64
CA SER A 57 -1.48 -0.75 13.67
C SER A 57 -2.92 -0.79 13.17
N GLY A 58 -3.58 0.37 13.14
CA GLY A 58 -4.89 0.54 12.51
C GLY A 58 -4.81 0.72 10.98
N SER A 59 -3.65 1.12 10.46
CA SER A 59 -3.46 1.43 9.04
C SER A 59 -2.01 1.26 8.61
N PHE A 60 -1.80 0.85 7.37
CA PHE A 60 -0.49 0.75 6.75
C PHE A 60 -0.34 1.86 5.72
N VAL A 61 0.73 2.63 5.80
CA VAL A 61 1.04 3.75 4.90
C VAL A 61 2.10 3.27 3.90
N ARG A 62 1.85 3.49 2.62
CA ARG A 62 2.65 2.96 1.49
C ARG A 62 4.11 3.37 1.55
N THR A 63 4.35 4.62 1.95
CA THR A 63 5.68 5.24 1.95
C THR A 63 6.41 5.17 3.28
N GLU A 64 5.86 4.47 4.28
CA GLU A 64 6.54 4.31 5.57
C GLU A 64 7.81 3.48 5.41
N PRO A 65 8.96 3.89 5.99
CA PRO A 65 10.22 3.18 5.82
C PRO A 65 10.15 1.70 6.21
N MET A 66 9.44 1.38 7.29
CA MET A 66 9.24 -0.02 7.70
C MET A 66 8.38 -0.81 6.73
N MET A 67 7.42 -0.15 6.08
CA MET A 67 6.56 -0.81 5.10
C MET A 67 7.35 -1.14 3.83
N LEU A 68 8.09 -0.15 3.32
CA LEU A 68 8.98 -0.33 2.16
C LEU A 68 10.05 -1.40 2.43
N ALA A 69 10.63 -1.43 3.63
CA ALA A 69 11.60 -2.46 4.02
C ALA A 69 10.99 -3.87 4.01
N GLY A 70 9.74 -4.04 4.47
CA GLY A 70 9.04 -5.31 4.42
C GLY A 70 8.78 -5.79 2.99
N PHE A 71 8.31 -4.90 2.11
CA PHE A 71 8.09 -5.23 0.69
C PHE A 71 9.41 -5.53 -0.05
N ALA A 72 10.46 -4.75 0.20
CA ALA A 72 11.77 -4.99 -0.38
C ALA A 72 12.36 -6.35 0.04
N ALA A 73 12.17 -6.77 1.30
CA ALA A 73 12.58 -8.09 1.78
C ALA A 73 11.85 -9.25 1.08
N LEU A 74 10.67 -8.98 0.52
CA LEU A 74 9.87 -9.92 -0.27
C LEU A 74 10.14 -9.80 -1.79
N GLY A 75 11.05 -8.92 -2.20
CA GLY A 75 11.44 -8.73 -3.60
C GLY A 75 10.47 -7.88 -4.43
N PHE A 76 9.64 -7.06 -3.78
CA PHE A 76 8.73 -6.15 -4.48
C PHE A 76 9.45 -4.94 -5.06
N ASP A 77 9.05 -4.53 -6.26
CA ASP A 77 9.34 -3.20 -6.82
C ASP A 77 8.22 -2.17 -6.51
N ASP A 78 8.49 -0.89 -6.77
CA ASP A 78 7.57 0.20 -6.50
C ASP A 78 6.20 0.04 -7.19
N GLY A 79 6.18 -0.51 -8.41
CA GLY A 79 4.95 -0.74 -9.16
C GLY A 79 4.10 -1.86 -8.56
N GLN A 80 4.73 -2.90 -8.03
CA GLN A 80 4.07 -3.97 -7.30
C GLN A 80 3.52 -3.50 -5.95
N ILE A 81 4.23 -2.60 -5.25
CA ILE A 81 3.74 -1.96 -4.04
C ILE A 81 2.51 -1.11 -4.36
N ASP A 82 2.56 -0.28 -5.41
CA ASP A 82 1.43 0.54 -5.84
C ASP A 82 0.21 -0.33 -6.19
N ALA A 83 0.41 -1.41 -6.95
CA ALA A 83 -0.64 -2.36 -7.31
C ALA A 83 -1.24 -3.06 -6.07
N PHE A 84 -0.41 -3.43 -5.10
CA PHE A 84 -0.86 -4.01 -3.83
C PHE A 84 -1.80 -3.07 -3.09
N PHE A 85 -1.45 -1.78 -2.96
CA PHE A 85 -2.26 -0.81 -2.25
C PHE A 85 -3.58 -0.49 -2.97
N VAL A 86 -3.56 -0.43 -4.30
CA VAL A 86 -4.79 -0.30 -5.10
C VAL A 86 -5.71 -1.49 -4.86
N ALA A 87 -5.21 -2.72 -4.93
CA ALA A 87 -6.01 -3.92 -4.68
C ALA A 87 -6.56 -3.96 -3.24
N ALA A 88 -5.70 -3.67 -2.25
CA ALA A 88 -6.09 -3.63 -0.85
C ALA A 88 -7.19 -2.62 -0.54
N SER A 89 -7.21 -1.45 -1.19
CA SER A 89 -8.25 -0.44 -0.97
C SER A 89 -9.66 -0.87 -1.35
N GLY A 90 -9.80 -1.92 -2.17
CA GLY A 90 -11.09 -2.49 -2.57
C GLY A 90 -11.69 -3.48 -1.56
N LEU A 91 -10.99 -3.77 -0.45
CA LEU A 91 -11.38 -4.77 0.56
C LEU A 91 -12.02 -4.15 1.80
#